data_AF-A0A223VA00-F1
#
_entry.id   AF-A0A223VA00-F1
#
_cell.length_a   1.000
_cell.length_b   1.000
_cell.length_c   1.000
_cell.angle_alpha   90.00
_cell.angle_beta   90.00
_cell.angle_gamma   90.00
#
_symmetry.space_group_name_H-M   'P 1'
#
loop_
_entity.id
_entity.type
_entity.pdbx_description
1 polymer ?
#
loop_
_entity_poly.entity_id
_entity_poly.type
_entity_poly.pdbx_seq_one_letter_code
_entity_poly.pdbx_strand_id
1 'polypeptide(L)'
;MEITEVIKRDFTTKPFQLHKITNAILKAMTAVELGGPGEAEEISKNVYAALLERKEKDTSYKPTVEEVQDFVEKKLMEGGFFEVAKAYILYRNEQAQKRKSNIFEKRINLKPYEYPALYEYVPAIRHSYWIHTEFNFTSDIQDFKTRLNDTERSAIKNTMLAISQIEVAVKSFWGDIYHKMPKPEIGSVGATFAESEVRHHDAYSHLLEILGLNQEFKNLKKKPVIMKRVHYLETALKNAKSEDNKEYAESILLFSLFIEHVSLFSQFLIIMAFNKYKNMLKGISNVVEATSKEEQIHGDFGIDIINIIKDENPDWFDVEYHTMVQDMCKDAFDAESDIIDWIFEAGEIDFLPKVLVKEFIKKRFNDSLDSIGIDKIFEVDEKLLAQTEWFDDEIIGTKHGDFFVKRSINYSKRTQSITSDDLF
;
A
#
# COMPACT_ATOMS: atom_id res chain seq x y z
N MET A 1 5.09 30.23 -38.79
CA MET A 1 5.15 29.26 -37.68
C MET A 1 3.74 29.11 -37.10
N GLU A 2 3.37 27.92 -36.63
CA GLU A 2 2.04 27.67 -36.05
C GLU A 2 2.15 26.89 -34.73
N ILE A 3 1.21 27.13 -33.81
CA ILE A 3 1.04 26.30 -32.61
C ILE A 3 0.04 25.20 -32.97
N THR A 4 0.53 23.98 -33.16
CA THR A 4 -0.29 22.82 -33.56
C THR A 4 -0.80 22.02 -32.36
N GLU A 5 -0.14 22.11 -31.21
CA GLU A 5 -0.37 21.25 -30.06
C GLU A 5 -0.39 22.03 -28.75
N VAL A 6 -1.08 21.50 -27.74
CA VAL A 6 -1.10 21.98 -26.36
C VAL A 6 -0.95 20.80 -25.40
N ILE A 7 -0.15 20.99 -24.34
CA ILE A 7 0.04 20.02 -23.26
C ILE A 7 -1.08 20.23 -22.23
N LYS A 8 -1.87 19.18 -21.99
CA LYS A 8 -2.98 19.15 -21.03
C LYS A 8 -2.44 18.98 -19.60
N ARG A 9 -3.33 19.13 -18.61
CA ARG A 9 -2.99 19.01 -17.18
C ARG A 9 -2.59 17.59 -16.77
N ASP A 10 -3.06 16.58 -17.50
CA ASP A 10 -2.67 15.17 -17.39
C ASP A 10 -1.40 14.85 -18.20
N PHE A 11 -0.65 15.88 -18.62
CA PHE A 11 0.53 15.82 -19.49
C PHE A 11 0.27 15.25 -20.90
N THR A 12 -0.98 14.93 -21.26
CA THR A 12 -1.30 14.45 -22.61
C THR A 12 -1.22 15.59 -23.62
N THR A 13 -0.80 15.30 -24.85
CA THR A 13 -0.78 16.28 -25.93
C THR A 13 -2.08 16.22 -26.74
N LYS A 14 -2.67 17.38 -27.04
CA LYS A 14 -3.87 17.50 -27.87
C LYS A 14 -3.70 18.59 -28.95
N PRO A 15 -4.47 18.53 -30.06
CA PRO A 15 -4.48 19.60 -31.06
C PRO A 15 -4.85 20.95 -30.45
N PHE A 16 -4.08 21.99 -30.75
CA PHE A 16 -4.36 23.35 -30.33
C PHE A 16 -5.59 23.90 -31.07
N GLN A 17 -6.49 24.57 -30.35
CA GLN A 17 -7.75 25.06 -30.88
C GLN A 17 -8.04 26.45 -30.31
N LEU A 18 -7.77 27.50 -31.11
CA LEU A 18 -7.91 28.90 -30.68
C LEU A 18 -9.32 29.24 -30.16
N HIS A 19 -10.36 28.70 -30.79
CA HIS A 19 -11.74 28.94 -30.40
C HIS A 19 -12.04 28.53 -28.95
N LYS A 20 -11.30 27.58 -28.35
CA LYS A 20 -11.45 27.22 -26.93
C LYS A 20 -11.01 28.34 -26.00
N ILE A 21 -9.98 29.10 -26.40
CA ILE A 21 -9.50 30.28 -25.68
C ILE A 21 -10.54 31.40 -25.81
N THR A 22 -10.99 31.69 -27.03
CA THR A 22 -12.05 32.67 -27.30
C THR A 22 -13.30 32.39 -26.46
N ASN A 23 -13.76 31.13 -26.43
CA ASN A 23 -14.94 30.75 -25.66
C ASN A 23 -14.76 30.90 -24.15
N ALA A 24 -13.55 30.63 -23.63
CA ALA A 24 -13.26 30.81 -22.21
C ALA A 24 -13.29 32.31 -21.82
N ILE A 25 -12.70 33.17 -22.66
CA ILE A 25 -12.73 34.62 -22.47
C ILE A 25 -14.16 35.16 -22.56
N LEU A 26 -14.92 34.76 -23.59
CA LEU A 26 -16.29 35.20 -23.80
C LEU A 26 -17.20 34.81 -22.62
N LYS A 27 -17.01 33.63 -22.04
CA LYS A 27 -17.73 33.21 -20.82
C LYS A 27 -17.43 34.12 -19.63
N ALA A 28 -16.17 34.52 -19.45
CA ALA A 28 -15.80 35.45 -18.38
C ALA A 28 -16.38 36.85 -18.63
N MET A 29 -16.31 37.36 -19.87
CA MET A 29 -16.91 38.65 -20.26
C MET A 29 -18.43 38.66 -20.02
N THR A 30 -19.11 37.58 -20.41
CA THR A 30 -20.56 37.44 -20.21
C THR A 30 -20.94 37.38 -18.74
N ALA A 31 -20.13 36.72 -17.90
CA ALA A 31 -20.40 36.58 -16.47
C ALA A 31 -20.34 37.91 -15.69
N VAL A 32 -19.61 38.90 -16.20
CA VAL A 32 -19.53 40.26 -15.61
C VAL A 32 -20.21 41.32 -16.46
N GLU A 33 -20.96 40.92 -17.49
CA GLU A 33 -21.66 41.81 -18.43
C GLU A 33 -20.75 42.89 -19.06
N LEU A 34 -19.48 42.56 -19.31
CA LEU A 34 -18.48 43.49 -19.83
C LEU A 34 -17.65 42.86 -20.96
N GLY A 35 -17.82 43.38 -22.18
CA GLY A 35 -17.23 42.88 -23.42
C GLY A 35 -18.16 41.96 -24.22
N GLY A 36 -17.74 41.56 -25.42
CA GLY A 36 -18.51 40.72 -26.32
C GLY A 36 -17.65 39.78 -27.17
N PRO A 37 -18.27 39.09 -28.15
CA PRO A 37 -17.56 38.12 -29.00
C PRO A 37 -16.37 38.72 -29.77
N GLY A 38 -16.47 39.98 -30.20
CA GLY A 38 -15.41 40.67 -30.94
C GLY A 38 -14.17 40.89 -30.08
N GLU A 39 -14.35 41.44 -28.88
CA GLU A 39 -13.27 41.67 -27.92
C GLU A 39 -12.66 40.34 -27.45
N ALA A 40 -13.47 39.31 -27.24
CA ALA A 40 -12.97 37.97 -26.88
C ALA A 40 -12.08 37.37 -27.98
N GLU A 41 -12.42 37.59 -29.24
CA GLU A 41 -11.62 37.14 -30.39
C GLU A 41 -10.33 37.96 -30.53
N GLU A 42 -10.37 39.26 -30.26
CA GLU A 42 -9.17 40.11 -30.27
C GLU A 42 -8.18 39.70 -29.17
N ILE A 43 -8.66 39.50 -27.93
CA ILE A 43 -7.82 39.03 -26.82
C ILE A 43 -7.25 37.64 -27.13
N SER A 44 -8.03 36.72 -27.71
CA SER A 44 -7.53 35.39 -28.04
C SER A 44 -6.46 35.42 -29.14
N LYS A 45 -6.58 36.30 -30.14
CA LYS A 45 -5.52 36.57 -31.13
C LYS A 45 -4.25 37.11 -30.48
N ASN A 46 -4.38 38.01 -29.49
CA ASN A 46 -3.25 38.55 -28.74
C ASN A 46 -2.55 37.48 -27.89
N VAL A 47 -3.30 36.53 -27.32
CA VAL A 47 -2.76 35.35 -26.64
C VAL A 47 -2.00 34.46 -27.64
N TYR A 48 -2.59 34.17 -28.80
CA TYR A 48 -1.97 33.36 -29.84
C TYR A 48 -0.66 33.97 -30.35
N ALA A 49 -0.62 35.29 -30.57
CA ALA A 49 0.59 36.00 -30.94
C ALA A 49 1.71 35.85 -29.88
N ALA A 50 1.39 36.00 -28.59
CA ALA A 50 2.35 35.81 -27.52
C ALA A 50 2.89 34.37 -27.42
N LEU A 51 2.06 33.38 -27.75
CA LEU A 51 2.50 31.98 -27.83
C LEU A 51 3.42 31.73 -29.04
N LEU A 52 3.16 32.37 -30.17
CA LEU A 52 4.03 32.29 -31.35
C LEU A 52 5.40 32.91 -31.09
N GLU A 53 5.47 34.07 -30.41
CA GLU A 53 6.75 34.69 -30.02
C GLU A 53 7.63 33.76 -29.18
N ARG A 54 7.03 32.91 -28.33
CA ARG A 54 7.78 31.88 -27.60
C ARG A 54 8.26 30.77 -28.52
N LYS A 55 7.42 30.31 -29.45
CA LYS A 55 7.78 29.28 -30.43
C LYS A 55 8.90 29.72 -31.39
N GLU A 56 8.96 31.01 -31.70
CA GLU A 56 10.05 31.57 -32.50
C GLU A 56 11.40 31.49 -31.80
N LYS A 57 11.42 31.56 -30.46
CA LYS A 57 12.63 31.42 -29.64
C LYS A 57 13.02 29.96 -29.39
N ASP A 58 12.04 29.08 -29.33
CA ASP A 58 12.22 27.65 -29.15
C ASP A 58 11.29 26.85 -30.08
N THR A 59 11.88 26.25 -31.12
CA THR A 59 11.15 25.46 -32.12
C THR A 59 10.47 24.22 -31.52
N SER A 60 10.96 23.72 -30.40
CA SER A 60 10.40 22.57 -29.67
C SER A 60 9.27 22.95 -28.72
N TYR A 61 9.02 24.25 -28.52
CA TYR A 61 8.01 24.76 -27.60
C TYR A 61 6.61 24.26 -27.93
N LYS A 62 5.95 23.74 -26.88
CA LYS A 62 4.53 23.40 -26.83
C LYS A 62 3.93 24.03 -25.58
N PRO A 63 2.92 24.91 -25.71
CA PRO A 63 2.32 25.54 -24.54
C PRO A 63 1.56 24.53 -23.69
N THR A 64 1.62 24.71 -22.38
CA THR A 64 0.74 24.03 -21.43
C THR A 64 -0.60 24.76 -21.29
N VAL A 65 -1.64 24.07 -20.80
CA VAL A 65 -2.93 24.71 -20.49
C VAL A 65 -2.77 25.82 -19.45
N GLU A 66 -1.90 25.67 -18.46
CA GLU A 66 -1.68 26.70 -17.44
C GLU A 66 -1.00 27.94 -18.04
N GLU A 67 0.02 27.77 -18.88
CA GLU A 67 0.67 28.90 -19.56
C GLU A 67 -0.33 29.66 -20.46
N VAL A 68 -1.21 28.94 -21.18
CA VAL A 68 -2.27 29.59 -21.97
C VAL A 68 -3.18 30.42 -21.07
N GLN A 69 -3.54 29.93 -19.88
CA GLN A 69 -4.36 30.67 -18.94
C GLN A 69 -3.63 31.90 -18.38
N ASP A 70 -2.35 31.78 -18.05
CA ASP A 70 -1.52 32.92 -17.61
C ASP A 70 -1.46 34.01 -18.69
N PHE A 71 -1.33 33.64 -19.96
CA PHE A 71 -1.39 34.59 -21.06
C PHE A 71 -2.76 35.24 -21.22
N VAL A 72 -3.86 34.49 -21.04
CA VAL A 72 -5.22 35.07 -21.07
C VAL A 72 -5.37 36.13 -19.99
N GLU A 73 -4.97 35.83 -18.75
CA GLU A 73 -5.03 36.77 -17.63
C GLU A 73 -4.22 38.04 -17.93
N LYS A 74 -2.99 37.86 -18.42
CA LYS A 74 -2.12 38.98 -18.80
C LYS A 74 -2.74 39.84 -19.90
N LYS A 75 -3.29 39.22 -20.97
CA LYS A 75 -3.87 39.95 -22.10
C LYS A 75 -5.18 40.64 -21.75
N LEU A 76 -5.99 40.07 -20.85
CA LEU A 76 -7.17 40.76 -20.32
C LEU A 76 -6.78 42.02 -19.51
N MET A 77 -5.72 41.93 -18.69
CA MET A 77 -5.18 43.08 -17.96
C MET A 77 -4.59 44.15 -18.90
N GLU A 78 -3.76 43.75 -19.87
CA GLU A 78 -3.18 44.66 -20.88
C GLU A 78 -4.25 45.34 -21.75
N GLY A 79 -5.36 44.65 -22.03
CA GLY A 79 -6.51 45.18 -22.77
C GLY A 79 -7.44 46.08 -21.95
N GLY A 80 -7.15 46.32 -20.66
CA GLY A 80 -7.97 47.16 -19.78
C GLY A 80 -9.24 46.50 -19.25
N PHE A 81 -9.44 45.20 -19.48
CA PHE A 81 -10.58 44.43 -19.01
C PHE A 81 -10.37 43.93 -17.56
N PHE A 82 -10.10 44.85 -16.63
CA PHE A 82 -9.70 44.51 -15.26
C PHE A 82 -10.72 43.65 -14.50
N GLU A 83 -12.01 43.98 -14.61
CA GLU A 83 -13.09 43.22 -13.95
C GLU A 83 -13.22 41.80 -14.55
N VAL A 84 -13.09 41.67 -15.87
CA VAL A 84 -13.09 40.37 -16.55
C VAL A 84 -11.88 39.54 -16.13
N ALA A 85 -10.69 40.15 -16.08
CA ALA A 85 -9.46 39.49 -15.63
C ALA A 85 -9.60 38.95 -14.21
N LYS A 86 -10.10 39.78 -13.29
CA LYS A 86 -10.37 39.38 -11.89
C LYS A 86 -11.36 38.22 -11.81
N ALA A 87 -12.47 38.29 -12.53
CA ALA A 87 -13.45 37.20 -12.57
C ALA A 87 -12.87 35.91 -13.17
N TYR A 88 -12.06 36.03 -14.23
CA TYR A 88 -11.37 34.89 -14.85
C TYR A 88 -10.40 34.21 -13.87
N ILE A 89 -9.57 34.99 -13.17
CA ILE A 89 -8.60 34.50 -12.17
C ILE A 89 -9.34 33.78 -11.02
N LEU A 90 -10.40 34.40 -10.48
CA LEU A 90 -11.18 33.81 -9.40
C LEU A 90 -11.84 32.49 -9.84
N TYR A 91 -12.44 32.45 -11.03
CA TYR A 91 -13.04 31.24 -11.58
C TYR A 91 -11.98 30.16 -11.83
N ARG A 92 -10.82 30.51 -12.40
CA ARG A 92 -9.71 29.56 -12.60
C ARG A 92 -9.29 28.93 -11.27
N ASN A 93 -9.10 29.76 -10.24
CA ASN A 93 -8.74 29.32 -8.90
C ASN A 93 -9.82 28.43 -8.28
N GLU A 94 -11.09 28.84 -8.34
CA GLU A 94 -12.21 28.03 -7.85
C GLU A 94 -12.26 26.66 -8.54
N GLN A 95 -12.10 26.64 -9.87
CA GLN A 95 -12.07 25.39 -10.63
C GLN A 95 -10.81 24.56 -10.34
N ALA A 96 -9.68 25.19 -10.00
CA ALA A 96 -8.48 24.48 -9.56
C ALA A 96 -8.71 23.82 -8.20
N GLN A 97 -9.35 24.50 -7.25
CA GLN A 97 -9.73 23.90 -5.97
C GLN A 97 -10.74 22.77 -6.14
N LYS A 98 -11.77 22.93 -6.99
CA LYS A 98 -12.74 21.86 -7.30
C LYS A 98 -12.13 20.63 -7.98
N ARG A 99 -10.95 20.77 -8.59
CA ARG A 99 -10.21 19.67 -9.22
C ARG A 99 -9.24 18.98 -8.26
N LYS A 100 -8.95 19.57 -7.10
CA LYS A 100 -8.15 18.88 -6.09
C LYS A 100 -8.97 17.71 -5.57
N SER A 101 -8.42 16.51 -5.71
CA SER A 101 -8.97 15.35 -5.03
C SER A 101 -8.77 15.54 -3.52
N ASN A 102 -9.71 14.99 -2.76
CA ASN A 102 -9.61 14.87 -1.31
C ASN A 102 -10.04 13.45 -0.96
N ILE A 103 -9.10 12.62 -0.52
CA ILE A 103 -9.34 11.19 -0.28
C ILE A 103 -10.38 10.95 0.83
N PHE A 104 -10.55 11.92 1.74
CA PHE A 104 -11.51 11.88 2.84
C PHE A 104 -12.90 12.42 2.47
N GLU A 105 -13.05 13.12 1.33
CA GLU A 105 -14.34 13.65 0.90
C GLU A 105 -15.18 12.59 0.18
N LYS A 106 -16.48 12.51 0.51
CA LYS A 106 -17.37 11.53 -0.14
C LYS A 106 -17.59 11.83 -1.61
N ARG A 107 -17.30 10.83 -2.45
CA ARG A 107 -17.72 10.85 -3.86
C ARG A 107 -19.02 10.07 -4.04
N ILE A 108 -20.07 10.76 -4.52
CA ILE A 108 -21.38 10.15 -4.76
C ILE A 108 -21.38 9.26 -6.01
N ASN A 109 -20.73 9.71 -7.08
CA ASN A 109 -20.71 8.99 -8.36
C ASN A 109 -19.73 7.82 -8.31
N LEU A 110 -20.13 6.67 -8.86
CA LEU A 110 -19.24 5.49 -8.93
C LEU A 110 -18.03 5.73 -9.84
N LYS A 111 -18.23 6.35 -11.01
CA LYS A 111 -17.20 6.63 -12.02
C LYS A 111 -17.25 8.11 -12.45
N PRO A 112 -16.14 8.66 -12.98
CA PRO A 112 -14.80 8.06 -13.02
C PRO A 112 -14.19 7.89 -11.63
N TYR A 113 -13.19 7.00 -11.50
CA TYR A 113 -12.40 6.87 -10.27
C TYR A 113 -11.43 8.05 -10.16
N GLU A 114 -11.25 8.55 -8.95
CA GLU A 114 -10.26 9.59 -8.62
C GLU A 114 -8.88 8.95 -8.41
N TYR A 115 -8.86 7.73 -7.86
CA TYR A 115 -7.64 6.96 -7.62
C TYR A 115 -7.73 5.59 -8.32
N PRO A 116 -7.74 5.54 -9.67
CA PRO A 116 -7.93 4.28 -10.40
C PRO A 116 -6.83 3.25 -10.11
N ALA A 117 -5.60 3.68 -9.81
CA ALA A 117 -4.49 2.79 -9.46
C ALA A 117 -4.78 1.97 -8.19
N LEU A 118 -5.47 2.54 -7.21
CA LEU A 118 -5.86 1.83 -5.99
C LEU A 118 -6.81 0.66 -6.29
N TYR A 119 -7.56 0.69 -7.40
CA TYR A 119 -8.44 -0.42 -7.75
C TYR A 119 -7.66 -1.69 -8.13
N GLU A 120 -6.40 -1.58 -8.56
CA GLU A 120 -5.57 -2.73 -8.97
C GLU A 120 -5.25 -3.69 -7.81
N TYR A 121 -5.40 -3.24 -6.56
CA TYR A 121 -5.29 -4.10 -5.38
C TYR A 121 -6.41 -5.15 -5.28
N VAL A 122 -7.60 -4.86 -5.85
CA VAL A 122 -8.71 -5.82 -5.90
C VAL A 122 -8.37 -7.05 -6.76
N PRO A 123 -7.97 -6.92 -8.05
CA PRO A 123 -7.55 -8.06 -8.84
C PRO A 123 -6.27 -8.71 -8.31
N ALA A 124 -5.37 -7.98 -7.65
CA ALA A 124 -4.19 -8.56 -7.00
C ALA A 124 -4.59 -9.60 -5.93
N ILE A 125 -5.48 -9.23 -4.99
CA ILE A 125 -5.98 -10.18 -3.98
C ILE A 125 -6.79 -11.32 -4.60
N ARG A 126 -7.61 -11.04 -5.64
CA ARG A 126 -8.31 -12.11 -6.36
C ARG A 126 -7.36 -13.11 -7.01
N HIS A 127 -6.17 -12.67 -7.41
CA HIS A 127 -5.16 -13.53 -8.00
C HIS A 127 -4.41 -14.35 -6.94
N SER A 128 -4.18 -13.79 -5.75
CA SER A 128 -3.58 -14.49 -4.62
C SER A 128 -4.55 -15.37 -3.83
N TYR A 129 -5.87 -15.26 -4.08
CA TYR A 129 -6.91 -15.94 -3.32
C TYR A 129 -6.62 -17.42 -3.03
N TRP A 130 -6.71 -17.78 -1.75
CA TRP A 130 -6.43 -19.12 -1.25
C TRP A 130 -7.29 -19.44 -0.02
N ILE A 131 -7.56 -20.72 0.20
CA ILE A 131 -8.18 -21.20 1.45
C ILE A 131 -7.36 -22.35 2.02
N HIS A 132 -7.25 -22.43 3.35
CA HIS A 132 -6.35 -23.40 3.99
C HIS A 132 -6.68 -24.87 3.66
N THR A 133 -7.93 -25.16 3.27
CA THR A 133 -8.40 -26.50 2.87
C THR A 133 -7.85 -26.97 1.51
N GLU A 134 -7.19 -26.08 0.75
CA GLU A 134 -6.46 -26.43 -0.48
C GLU A 134 -5.08 -27.05 -0.20
N PHE A 135 -4.59 -26.94 1.04
CA PHE A 135 -3.29 -27.48 1.45
C PHE A 135 -3.42 -28.76 2.29
N ASN A 136 -2.35 -29.57 2.29
CA ASN A 136 -2.29 -30.81 3.08
C ASN A 136 -1.22 -30.67 4.17
N PHE A 137 -1.63 -30.87 5.43
CA PHE A 137 -0.78 -30.72 6.62
C PHE A 137 -0.37 -32.05 7.26
N THR A 138 -0.68 -33.19 6.63
CA THR A 138 -0.42 -34.51 7.23
C THR A 138 1.07 -34.74 7.51
N SER A 139 1.93 -34.39 6.55
CA SER A 139 3.39 -34.44 6.73
C SER A 139 3.86 -33.51 7.84
N ASP A 140 3.25 -32.34 7.93
CA ASP A 140 3.64 -31.25 8.82
C ASP A 140 3.36 -31.60 10.28
N ILE A 141 2.22 -32.25 10.54
CA ILE A 141 1.89 -32.80 11.86
C ILE A 141 2.94 -33.84 12.27
N GLN A 142 3.37 -34.71 11.34
CA GLN A 142 4.39 -35.73 11.62
C GLN A 142 5.77 -35.12 11.84
N ASP A 143 6.14 -34.13 11.01
CA ASP A 143 7.37 -33.36 11.14
C ASP A 143 7.42 -32.72 12.52
N PHE A 144 6.37 -31.98 12.87
CA PHE A 144 6.25 -31.26 14.13
C PHE A 144 6.26 -32.20 15.33
N LYS A 145 5.61 -33.37 15.25
CA LYS A 145 5.52 -34.33 16.37
C LYS A 145 6.75 -35.21 16.54
N THR A 146 7.47 -35.55 15.48
CA THR A 146 8.53 -36.59 15.58
C THR A 146 9.87 -36.25 14.96
N ARG A 147 9.94 -35.34 13.98
CA ARG A 147 11.18 -35.11 13.22
C ARG A 147 11.93 -33.86 13.66
N LEU A 148 11.23 -32.83 14.12
CA LEU A 148 11.86 -31.67 14.72
C LEU A 148 12.48 -32.05 16.07
N ASN A 149 13.71 -31.58 16.32
CA ASN A 149 14.30 -31.66 17.66
C ASN A 149 13.59 -30.67 18.62
N ASP A 150 13.91 -30.72 19.91
CA ASP A 150 13.20 -29.91 20.92
C ASP A 150 13.39 -28.40 20.70
N THR A 151 14.59 -27.96 20.31
CA THR A 151 14.89 -26.56 20.00
C THR A 151 14.11 -26.07 18.77
N GLU A 152 14.15 -26.84 17.68
CA GLU A 152 13.41 -26.57 16.44
C GLU A 152 11.90 -26.53 16.66
N ARG A 153 11.39 -27.50 17.41
CA ARG A 153 9.96 -27.57 17.74
C ARG A 153 9.51 -26.41 18.60
N SER A 154 10.34 -25.98 19.55
CA SER A 154 10.07 -24.78 20.35
C SER A 154 10.02 -23.53 19.45
N ALA A 155 10.97 -23.39 18.52
CA ALA A 155 11.00 -22.27 17.59
C ALA A 155 9.76 -22.24 16.69
N ILE A 156 9.41 -23.36 16.05
CA ILE A 156 8.21 -23.45 15.20
C ILE A 156 6.94 -23.20 15.99
N LYS A 157 6.82 -23.77 17.19
CA LYS A 157 5.68 -23.54 18.08
C LYS A 157 5.53 -22.07 18.44
N ASN A 158 6.59 -21.42 18.92
CA ASN A 158 6.55 -20.01 19.31
C ASN A 158 6.27 -19.11 18.09
N THR A 159 6.82 -19.47 16.93
CA THR A 159 6.55 -18.80 15.64
C THR A 159 5.07 -18.88 15.27
N MET A 160 4.46 -20.06 15.32
CA MET A 160 3.03 -20.24 15.05
C MET A 160 2.16 -19.43 16.04
N LEU A 161 2.50 -19.46 17.33
CA LEU A 161 1.79 -18.68 18.35
C LEU A 161 1.90 -17.16 18.10
N ALA A 162 3.07 -16.68 17.66
CA ALA A 162 3.28 -15.27 17.32
C ALA A 162 2.47 -14.83 16.10
N ILE A 163 2.40 -15.65 15.05
CA ILE A 163 1.56 -15.34 13.88
C ILE A 163 0.09 -15.32 14.29
N SER A 164 -0.38 -16.39 14.94
CA SER A 164 -1.77 -16.50 15.37
C SER A 164 -2.21 -15.36 16.32
N GLN A 165 -1.30 -14.75 17.08
CA GLN A 165 -1.66 -13.63 17.95
C GLN A 165 -2.16 -12.41 17.16
N ILE A 166 -1.61 -12.19 15.98
CA ILE A 166 -2.03 -11.12 15.07
C ILE A 166 -3.21 -11.59 14.22
N GLU A 167 -3.09 -12.77 13.61
CA GLU A 167 -4.07 -13.27 12.62
C GLU A 167 -5.41 -13.72 13.21
N VAL A 168 -5.40 -14.21 14.46
CA VAL A 168 -6.63 -14.63 15.14
C VAL A 168 -7.32 -13.44 15.83
N ALA A 169 -6.68 -12.26 15.86
CA ALA A 169 -7.31 -11.03 16.31
C ALA A 169 -8.26 -10.48 15.23
N VAL A 170 -9.36 -9.84 15.64
CA VAL A 170 -10.35 -9.28 14.70
C VAL A 170 -9.73 -8.06 13.99
N LYS A 171 -9.28 -8.22 12.73
CA LYS A 171 -8.77 -7.14 11.89
C LYS A 171 -9.91 -6.42 11.15
N SER A 172 -10.68 -5.57 11.84
CA SER A 172 -11.75 -4.78 11.19
C SER A 172 -11.23 -3.56 10.42
N PHE A 173 -9.95 -3.22 10.57
CA PHE A 173 -9.35 -1.98 10.06
C PHE A 173 -9.64 -1.75 8.56
N TRP A 174 -9.30 -2.72 7.71
CA TRP A 174 -9.54 -2.59 6.27
C TRP A 174 -11.02 -2.57 5.90
N GLY A 175 -11.86 -3.31 6.62
CA GLY A 175 -13.32 -3.29 6.40
C GLY A 175 -13.95 -1.94 6.72
N ASP A 176 -13.40 -1.23 7.70
CA ASP A 176 -13.91 0.06 8.18
C ASP A 176 -13.36 1.26 7.38
N ILE A 177 -12.35 1.07 6.51
CA ILE A 177 -11.64 2.18 5.84
C ILE A 177 -12.56 3.11 5.03
N TYR A 178 -13.64 2.57 4.44
CA TYR A 178 -14.59 3.36 3.65
C TYR A 178 -15.32 4.42 4.48
N HIS A 179 -15.42 4.24 5.81
CA HIS A 179 -16.04 5.24 6.68
C HIS A 179 -15.22 6.53 6.75
N LYS A 180 -13.90 6.45 6.61
CA LYS A 180 -12.99 7.60 6.64
C LYS A 180 -12.57 8.04 5.24
N MET A 181 -12.47 7.12 4.30
CA MET A 181 -12.16 7.38 2.90
C MET A 181 -13.31 6.92 2.00
N PRO A 182 -14.41 7.70 1.95
CA PRO A 182 -15.65 7.33 1.26
C PRO A 182 -15.57 7.43 -0.28
N LYS A 183 -14.60 6.70 -0.86
CA LYS A 183 -14.38 6.51 -2.30
C LYS A 183 -14.75 5.08 -2.71
N PRO A 184 -15.59 4.88 -3.73
CA PRO A 184 -15.99 3.54 -4.18
C PRO A 184 -14.84 2.57 -4.47
N GLU A 185 -13.74 3.03 -5.06
CA GLU A 185 -12.54 2.24 -5.34
C GLU A 185 -11.84 1.78 -4.06
N ILE A 186 -11.71 2.66 -3.06
CA ILE A 186 -11.12 2.34 -1.74
C ILE A 186 -12.03 1.37 -0.98
N GLY A 187 -13.35 1.61 -1.00
CA GLY A 187 -14.30 0.67 -0.38
C GLY A 187 -14.29 -0.71 -1.01
N SER A 188 -14.00 -0.81 -2.31
CA SER A 188 -13.84 -2.11 -3.00
C SER A 188 -12.59 -2.84 -2.51
N VAL A 189 -11.48 -2.14 -2.31
CA VAL A 189 -10.25 -2.71 -1.74
C VAL A 189 -10.48 -3.13 -0.30
N GLY A 190 -11.01 -2.24 0.54
CA GLY A 190 -11.26 -2.52 1.96
C GLY A 190 -12.15 -3.74 2.18
N ALA A 191 -13.22 -3.91 1.39
CA ALA A 191 -14.07 -5.10 1.46
C ALA A 191 -13.35 -6.38 0.98
N THR A 192 -12.45 -6.25 0.00
CA THR A 192 -11.68 -7.39 -0.52
C THR A 192 -10.61 -7.83 0.50
N PHE A 193 -9.93 -6.88 1.14
CA PHE A 193 -8.96 -7.15 2.21
C PHE A 193 -9.66 -7.68 3.46
N ALA A 194 -10.82 -7.14 3.83
CA ALA A 194 -11.57 -7.67 4.96
C ALA A 194 -11.93 -9.16 4.80
N GLU A 195 -12.16 -9.62 3.56
CA GLU A 195 -12.38 -11.05 3.30
C GLU A 195 -11.09 -11.87 3.32
N SER A 196 -9.96 -11.36 2.83
CA SER A 196 -8.67 -12.06 2.94
C SER A 196 -8.30 -12.33 4.40
N GLU A 197 -8.57 -11.37 5.28
CA GLU A 197 -8.35 -11.54 6.72
C GLU A 197 -9.18 -12.65 7.36
N VAL A 198 -10.40 -12.89 6.86
CA VAL A 198 -11.19 -14.05 7.32
C VAL A 198 -10.49 -15.36 6.92
N ARG A 199 -9.92 -15.43 5.73
CA ARG A 199 -9.19 -16.62 5.25
C ARG A 199 -7.90 -16.83 6.04
N HIS A 200 -7.17 -15.76 6.37
CA HIS A 200 -5.99 -15.82 7.23
C HIS A 200 -6.36 -16.34 8.61
N HIS A 201 -7.39 -15.74 9.24
CA HIS A 201 -7.91 -16.17 10.53
C HIS A 201 -8.25 -17.66 10.57
N ASP A 202 -9.03 -18.13 9.59
CA ASP A 202 -9.44 -19.53 9.49
C ASP A 202 -8.24 -20.47 9.35
N ALA A 203 -7.25 -20.08 8.54
CA ALA A 203 -6.04 -20.86 8.34
C ALA A 203 -5.22 -21.03 9.62
N TYR A 204 -4.90 -19.93 10.31
CA TYR A 204 -4.06 -19.99 11.51
C TYR A 204 -4.80 -20.58 12.71
N SER A 205 -6.13 -20.40 12.78
CA SER A 205 -6.98 -21.11 13.73
C SER A 205 -6.92 -22.63 13.51
N HIS A 206 -7.06 -23.08 12.26
CA HIS A 206 -6.93 -24.50 11.91
C HIS A 206 -5.54 -25.06 12.24
N LEU A 207 -4.47 -24.31 11.96
CA LEU A 207 -3.10 -24.73 12.27
C LEU A 207 -2.87 -24.89 13.78
N LEU A 208 -3.43 -24.00 14.62
CA LEU A 208 -3.38 -24.16 16.08
C LEU A 208 -4.08 -25.45 16.53
N GLU A 209 -5.22 -25.78 15.95
CA GLU A 209 -5.99 -26.99 16.26
C GLU A 209 -5.19 -28.26 15.94
N ILE A 210 -4.73 -28.42 14.70
CA ILE A 210 -4.09 -29.66 14.24
C ILE A 210 -2.70 -29.89 14.87
N LEU A 211 -2.02 -28.82 15.28
CA LEU A 211 -0.75 -28.89 16.02
C LEU A 211 -0.95 -29.04 17.53
N GLY A 212 -2.18 -28.91 18.03
CA GLY A 212 -2.51 -29.05 19.46
C GLY A 212 -2.07 -27.86 20.32
N LEU A 213 -2.03 -26.64 19.75
CA LEU A 213 -1.47 -25.44 20.38
C LEU A 213 -2.51 -24.53 21.05
N ASN A 214 -3.80 -24.86 20.98
CA ASN A 214 -4.90 -24.05 21.53
C ASN A 214 -4.70 -23.63 23.00
N GLN A 215 -4.24 -24.56 23.84
CA GLN A 215 -4.06 -24.28 25.26
C GLN A 215 -2.86 -23.35 25.52
N GLU A 216 -1.80 -23.45 24.71
CA GLU A 216 -0.67 -22.53 24.77
C GLU A 216 -1.08 -21.14 24.27
N PHE A 217 -1.85 -21.08 23.18
CA PHE A 217 -2.40 -19.84 22.63
C PHE A 217 -3.28 -19.10 23.65
N LYS A 218 -4.16 -19.80 24.37
CA LYS A 218 -4.99 -19.22 25.44
C LYS A 218 -4.16 -18.56 26.55
N ASN A 219 -2.97 -19.10 26.82
CA ASN A 219 -2.07 -18.58 27.84
C ASN A 219 -1.04 -17.57 27.30
N LEU A 220 -1.03 -17.32 25.99
CA LEU A 220 -0.02 -16.49 25.32
C LEU A 220 0.03 -15.07 25.88
N LYS A 221 -1.12 -14.46 26.17
CA LYS A 221 -1.24 -13.14 26.80
C LYS A 221 -0.59 -12.99 28.17
N LYS A 222 -0.20 -14.10 28.82
CA LYS A 222 0.53 -14.05 30.10
C LYS A 222 2.03 -13.84 29.92
N LYS A 223 2.55 -13.97 28.70
CA LYS A 223 3.97 -13.77 28.40
C LYS A 223 4.26 -12.26 28.29
N PRO A 224 5.24 -11.72 29.04
CA PRO A 224 5.57 -10.29 29.00
C PRO A 224 5.93 -9.79 27.60
N VAL A 225 6.70 -10.58 26.84
CA VAL A 225 7.10 -10.25 25.46
C VAL A 225 5.91 -10.09 24.52
N ILE A 226 4.88 -10.92 24.69
CA ILE A 226 3.63 -10.81 23.93
C ILE A 226 2.87 -9.56 24.33
N MET A 227 2.81 -9.22 25.62
CA MET A 227 2.14 -8.00 26.07
C MET A 227 2.86 -6.73 25.62
N LYS A 228 4.19 -6.73 25.57
CA LYS A 228 4.97 -5.63 24.98
C LYS A 228 4.60 -5.45 23.50
N ARG A 229 4.50 -6.56 22.75
CA ARG A 229 4.05 -6.56 21.36
C ARG A 229 2.64 -5.99 21.20
N VAL A 230 1.67 -6.51 21.98
CA VAL A 230 0.29 -6.02 22.00
C VAL A 230 0.23 -4.51 22.27
N HIS A 231 1.05 -4.01 23.20
CA HIS A 231 1.05 -2.59 23.54
C HIS A 231 1.43 -1.67 22.36
N TYR A 232 2.45 -2.01 21.57
CA TYR A 232 2.80 -1.17 20.42
C TYR A 232 1.77 -1.32 19.29
N LEU A 233 1.20 -2.53 19.09
CA LEU A 233 0.13 -2.76 18.11
C LEU A 233 -1.12 -1.92 18.44
N GLU A 234 -1.54 -1.91 19.72
CA GLU A 234 -2.64 -1.06 20.20
C GLU A 234 -2.31 0.43 20.07
N THR A 235 -1.06 0.82 20.30
CA THR A 235 -0.60 2.21 20.13
C THR A 235 -0.68 2.65 18.67
N ALA A 236 -0.24 1.81 17.73
CA ALA A 236 -0.35 2.08 16.29
C ALA A 236 -1.82 2.24 15.84
N LEU A 237 -2.73 1.47 16.43
CA LEU A 237 -4.16 1.48 16.12
C LEU A 237 -5.00 2.43 17.00
N LYS A 238 -4.36 3.19 17.91
CA LYS A 238 -5.05 4.05 18.88
C LYS A 238 -6.02 5.03 18.21
N ASN A 239 -5.62 5.58 17.06
CA ASN A 239 -6.37 6.60 16.33
C ASN A 239 -7.14 6.03 15.14
N ALA A 240 -7.26 4.70 15.01
CA ALA A 240 -7.95 4.04 13.89
C ALA A 240 -9.46 4.35 13.81
N LYS A 241 -10.03 4.99 14.83
CA LYS A 241 -11.41 5.48 14.86
C LYS A 241 -11.51 6.99 15.09
N SER A 242 -10.41 7.73 15.00
CA SER A 242 -10.42 9.18 15.21
C SER A 242 -11.26 9.87 14.14
N GLU A 243 -11.99 10.93 14.53
CA GLU A 243 -12.66 11.83 13.60
C GLU A 243 -11.71 12.85 12.99
N ASP A 244 -10.51 13.01 13.54
CA ASP A 244 -9.45 13.82 12.94
C ASP A 244 -8.73 13.01 11.84
N ASN A 245 -8.72 13.55 10.62
CA ASN A 245 -8.13 12.88 9.46
C ASN A 245 -6.60 12.78 9.55
N LYS A 246 -5.92 13.72 10.23
CA LYS A 246 -4.48 13.66 10.45
C LYS A 246 -4.16 12.51 11.40
N GLU A 247 -4.87 12.43 12.53
CA GLU A 247 -4.70 11.33 13.49
C GLU A 247 -5.04 9.96 12.87
N TYR A 248 -6.07 9.89 12.01
CA TYR A 248 -6.41 8.66 11.30
C TYR A 248 -5.34 8.27 10.26
N ALA A 249 -4.75 9.24 9.55
CA ALA A 249 -3.65 9.00 8.63
C ALA A 249 -2.42 8.43 9.34
N GLU A 250 -2.13 8.88 10.57
CA GLU A 250 -1.08 8.28 11.42
C GLU A 250 -1.36 6.80 11.68
N SER A 251 -2.60 6.44 12.02
CA SER A 251 -2.95 5.03 12.24
C SER A 251 -2.85 4.17 10.99
N ILE A 252 -3.24 4.67 9.82
CA ILE A 252 -3.00 3.95 8.55
C ILE A 252 -1.52 3.73 8.34
N LEU A 253 -0.70 4.77 8.52
CA LEU A 253 0.73 4.67 8.29
C LEU A 253 1.37 3.61 9.17
N LEU A 254 1.12 3.66 10.47
CA LEU A 254 1.74 2.77 11.44
C LEU A 254 1.25 1.33 11.26
N PHE A 255 -0.04 1.16 10.97
CA PHE A 255 -0.61 -0.15 10.68
C PHE A 255 -0.01 -0.75 9.40
N SER A 256 0.03 0.00 8.31
CA SER A 256 0.52 -0.52 7.02
C SER A 256 2.03 -0.74 7.00
N LEU A 257 2.82 0.19 7.55
CA LEU A 257 4.28 0.06 7.50
C LEU A 257 4.80 -0.96 8.50
N PHE A 258 4.28 -1.00 9.72
CA PHE A 258 4.87 -1.83 10.78
C PHE A 258 4.10 -3.10 11.03
N ILE A 259 2.76 -3.08 10.98
CA ILE A 259 1.94 -4.26 11.27
C ILE A 259 1.87 -5.18 10.05
N GLU A 260 1.38 -4.67 8.93
CA GLU A 260 1.23 -5.44 7.68
C GLU A 260 2.59 -5.81 7.09
N HIS A 261 3.52 -4.86 6.94
CA HIS A 261 4.80 -5.09 6.23
C HIS A 261 5.93 -5.71 7.05
N VAL A 262 5.85 -5.72 8.39
CA VAL A 262 6.98 -6.12 9.24
C VAL A 262 6.62 -7.13 10.32
N SER A 263 5.59 -6.89 11.13
CA SER A 263 5.34 -7.66 12.36
C SER A 263 5.29 -9.17 12.13
N LEU A 264 4.75 -9.65 11.00
CA LEU A 264 4.62 -11.08 10.71
C LEU A 264 5.79 -11.68 9.92
N PHE A 265 6.63 -10.84 9.32
CA PHE A 265 7.59 -11.28 8.30
C PHE A 265 8.77 -12.06 8.87
N SER A 266 9.16 -11.81 10.13
CA SER A 266 10.20 -12.63 10.78
C SER A 266 9.71 -14.07 10.96
N GLN A 267 8.44 -14.23 11.34
CA GLN A 267 7.83 -15.52 11.54
C GLN A 267 7.62 -16.26 10.22
N PHE A 268 7.25 -15.53 9.17
CA PHE A 268 7.17 -16.07 7.81
C PHE A 268 8.51 -16.60 7.33
N LEU A 269 9.58 -15.79 7.48
CA LEU A 269 10.94 -16.19 7.14
C LEU A 269 11.35 -17.46 7.88
N ILE A 270 11.07 -17.56 9.18
CA ILE A 270 11.40 -18.73 9.99
C ILE A 270 10.74 -19.98 9.43
N ILE A 271 9.42 -19.99 9.22
CA ILE A 271 8.72 -21.18 8.71
C ILE A 271 9.22 -21.57 7.32
N MET A 272 9.36 -20.60 6.40
CA MET A 272 9.82 -20.88 5.04
C MET A 272 11.26 -21.39 5.02
N ALA A 273 12.13 -20.94 5.93
CA ALA A 273 13.50 -21.44 6.04
C ALA A 273 13.55 -22.91 6.45
N PHE A 274 12.66 -23.37 7.33
CA PHE A 274 12.57 -24.80 7.67
C PHE A 274 12.22 -25.67 6.46
N ASN A 275 11.33 -25.20 5.59
CA ASN A 275 11.04 -25.89 4.34
C ASN A 275 12.24 -25.85 3.37
N LYS A 276 12.85 -24.68 3.18
CA LYS A 276 14.00 -24.50 2.29
C LYS A 276 15.20 -25.39 2.67
N TYR A 277 15.58 -25.41 3.95
CA TYR A 277 16.81 -26.05 4.40
C TYR A 277 16.61 -27.49 4.91
N LYS A 278 15.41 -27.84 5.42
CA LYS A 278 15.12 -29.18 5.95
C LYS A 278 14.07 -29.95 5.18
N ASN A 279 13.40 -29.35 4.19
CA ASN A 279 12.33 -29.97 3.39
C ASN A 279 11.20 -30.52 4.30
N MET A 280 10.88 -29.76 5.35
CA MET A 280 9.86 -30.04 6.37
C MET A 280 8.80 -28.94 6.38
N LEU A 281 7.63 -29.21 6.96
CA LEU A 281 6.56 -28.22 7.15
C LEU A 281 6.06 -27.62 5.82
N LYS A 282 5.91 -28.47 4.79
CA LYS A 282 5.57 -28.04 3.42
C LYS A 282 4.19 -27.40 3.33
N GLY A 283 3.17 -28.02 3.93
CA GLY A 283 1.81 -27.49 3.93
C GLY A 283 1.74 -26.15 4.65
N ILE A 284 2.37 -26.05 5.82
CA ILE A 284 2.44 -24.80 6.60
C ILE A 284 3.24 -23.74 5.84
N SER A 285 4.36 -24.10 5.20
CA SER A 285 5.16 -23.19 4.39
C SER A 285 4.35 -22.62 3.21
N ASN A 286 3.50 -23.42 2.56
CA ASN A 286 2.64 -22.92 1.48
C ASN A 286 1.59 -21.91 2.01
N VAL A 287 1.00 -22.17 3.18
CA VAL A 287 0.07 -21.23 3.84
C VAL A 287 0.77 -19.92 4.17
N VAL A 288 1.97 -20.00 4.74
CA VAL A 288 2.79 -18.83 5.08
C VAL A 288 3.18 -18.04 3.84
N GLU A 289 3.60 -18.71 2.77
CA GLU A 289 3.92 -18.06 1.49
C GLU A 289 2.69 -17.34 0.93
N ALA A 290 1.52 -17.99 0.92
CA ALA A 290 0.28 -17.39 0.44
C ALA A 290 -0.13 -16.18 1.30
N THR A 291 -0.05 -16.28 2.62
CA THR A 291 -0.32 -15.17 3.55
C THR A 291 0.65 -14.01 3.29
N SER A 292 1.95 -14.28 3.18
CA SER A 292 2.97 -13.25 2.98
C SER A 292 2.77 -12.43 1.70
N LYS A 293 2.22 -13.05 0.64
CA LYS A 293 1.86 -12.36 -0.60
C LYS A 293 0.69 -11.40 -0.38
N GLU A 294 -0.33 -11.80 0.38
CA GLU A 294 -1.48 -10.94 0.68
C GLU A 294 -1.11 -9.79 1.62
N GLU A 295 -0.33 -10.05 2.68
CA GLU A 295 0.15 -9.00 3.60
C GLU A 295 1.08 -7.98 2.90
N GLN A 296 1.87 -8.42 1.92
CA GLN A 296 2.65 -7.49 1.08
C GLN A 296 1.73 -6.56 0.27
N ILE A 297 0.66 -7.12 -0.33
CA ILE A 297 -0.35 -6.35 -1.08
C ILE A 297 -1.09 -5.37 -0.15
N HIS A 298 -1.40 -5.78 1.08
CA HIS A 298 -2.05 -4.92 2.06
C HIS A 298 -1.21 -3.71 2.46
N GLY A 299 0.05 -3.91 2.82
CA GLY A 299 0.90 -2.77 3.18
C GLY A 299 1.29 -1.91 1.97
N ASP A 300 1.41 -2.48 0.76
CA ASP A 300 1.63 -1.71 -0.48
C ASP A 300 0.47 -0.72 -0.71
N PHE A 301 -0.78 -1.18 -0.51
CA PHE A 301 -1.96 -0.32 -0.59
C PHE A 301 -1.95 0.80 0.45
N GLY A 302 -1.54 0.47 1.68
CA GLY A 302 -1.36 1.46 2.74
C GLY A 302 -0.33 2.53 2.40
N ILE A 303 0.82 2.14 1.85
CA ILE A 303 1.86 3.06 1.37
C ILE A 303 1.31 4.00 0.29
N ASP A 304 0.58 3.46 -0.69
CA ASP A 304 -0.04 4.28 -1.75
C ASP A 304 -1.05 5.28 -1.19
N ILE A 305 -1.88 4.86 -0.21
CA ILE A 305 -2.80 5.76 0.50
C ILE A 305 -2.04 6.88 1.21
N ILE A 306 -0.96 6.56 1.93
CA ILE A 306 -0.17 7.56 2.65
C ILE A 306 0.46 8.56 1.67
N ASN A 307 1.01 8.08 0.55
CA ASN A 307 1.58 8.95 -0.47
C ASN A 307 0.52 9.88 -1.07
N ILE A 308 -0.71 9.39 -1.31
CA ILE A 308 -1.84 10.24 -1.73
C ILE A 308 -2.17 11.30 -0.66
N ILE A 309 -2.26 10.90 0.62
CA ILE A 309 -2.54 11.85 1.72
C ILE A 309 -1.45 12.90 1.82
N LYS A 310 -0.18 12.51 1.65
CA LYS A 310 0.99 13.40 1.66
C LYS A 310 0.96 14.40 0.51
N ASP A 311 0.58 13.96 -0.69
CA ASP A 311 0.42 14.83 -1.85
C ASP A 311 -0.74 15.83 -1.67
N GLU A 312 -1.83 15.40 -1.03
CA GLU A 312 -3.00 16.25 -0.77
C GLU A 312 -2.82 17.18 0.43
N ASN A 313 -2.03 16.77 1.44
CA ASN A 313 -1.86 17.45 2.73
C ASN A 313 -0.38 17.48 3.15
N PRO A 314 0.52 18.13 2.38
CA PRO A 314 1.96 18.10 2.64
C PRO A 314 2.33 18.69 4.01
N ASP A 315 1.56 19.66 4.50
CA ASP A 315 1.80 20.32 5.80
C ASP A 315 1.61 19.37 7.00
N TRP A 316 1.02 18.19 6.82
CA TRP A 316 0.88 17.20 7.90
C TRP A 316 2.15 16.39 8.15
N PHE A 317 3.04 16.31 7.15
CA PHE A 317 4.24 15.47 7.12
C PHE A 317 5.48 16.33 7.36
N ASP A 318 5.50 17.01 8.50
CA ASP A 318 6.59 17.87 8.93
C ASP A 318 7.72 17.09 9.62
N VAL A 319 8.71 17.82 10.14
CA VAL A 319 9.86 17.21 10.84
C VAL A 319 9.45 16.51 12.14
N GLU A 320 8.41 17.00 12.83
CA GLU A 320 7.90 16.38 14.06
C GLU A 320 7.25 15.04 13.72
N TYR A 321 6.48 14.99 12.62
CA TYR A 321 5.93 13.76 12.07
C TYR A 321 7.01 12.73 11.72
N HIS A 322 8.07 13.16 11.01
CA HIS A 322 9.18 12.26 10.65
C HIS A 322 9.84 11.66 11.89
N THR A 323 10.07 12.49 12.92
CA THR A 323 10.68 12.06 14.18
C THR A 323 9.78 11.05 14.91
N MET A 324 8.47 11.32 14.99
CA MET A 324 7.50 10.42 15.59
C MET A 324 7.49 9.04 14.90
N VAL A 325 7.46 9.00 13.57
CA VAL A 325 7.46 7.74 12.82
C VAL A 325 8.75 6.95 13.06
N GLN A 326 9.90 7.64 13.08
CA GLN A 326 11.18 6.99 13.37
C GLN A 326 11.25 6.44 14.80
N ASP A 327 10.71 7.14 15.79
CA ASP A 327 10.68 6.65 17.17
C ASP A 327 9.74 5.46 17.33
N MET A 328 8.56 5.49 16.71
CA MET A 328 7.66 4.33 16.67
C MET A 328 8.28 3.13 15.94
N CYS A 329 9.07 3.38 14.90
CA CYS A 329 9.81 2.34 14.20
C CYS A 329 10.84 1.65 15.11
N LYS A 330 11.55 2.41 15.96
CA LYS A 330 12.47 1.85 16.97
C LYS A 330 11.72 1.00 18.00
N ASP A 331 10.60 1.52 18.51
CA ASP A 331 9.79 0.79 19.49
C ASP A 331 9.23 -0.53 18.91
N ALA A 332 8.76 -0.50 17.66
CA ALA A 332 8.29 -1.67 16.94
C ALA A 332 9.43 -2.67 16.71
N PHE A 333 10.61 -2.20 16.29
CA PHE A 333 11.79 -3.05 16.14
C PHE A 333 12.21 -3.71 17.46
N ASP A 334 12.24 -2.96 18.55
CA ASP A 334 12.59 -3.49 19.87
C ASP A 334 11.60 -4.55 20.34
N ALA A 335 10.30 -4.36 20.07
CA ALA A 335 9.29 -5.36 20.40
C ALA A 335 9.39 -6.63 19.54
N GLU A 336 9.59 -6.49 18.22
CA GLU A 336 9.77 -7.66 17.34
C GLU A 336 11.11 -8.38 17.57
N SER A 337 12.17 -7.64 17.93
CA SER A 337 13.46 -8.20 18.34
C SER A 337 13.33 -9.07 19.60
N ASP A 338 12.55 -8.62 20.59
CA ASP A 338 12.24 -9.42 21.78
C ASP A 338 11.38 -10.66 21.44
N ILE A 339 10.46 -10.54 20.48
CA ILE A 339 9.68 -11.67 19.97
C ILE A 339 10.59 -12.71 19.31
N ILE A 340 11.55 -12.28 18.50
CA ILE A 340 12.57 -13.15 17.92
C ILE A 340 13.35 -13.84 19.05
N ASP A 341 13.82 -13.11 20.06
CA ASP A 341 14.54 -13.73 21.18
C ASP A 341 13.71 -14.77 21.93
N TRP A 342 12.40 -14.53 22.11
CA TRP A 342 11.47 -15.49 22.68
C TRP A 342 11.23 -16.71 21.77
N ILE A 343 11.15 -16.52 20.46
CA ILE A 343 10.97 -17.63 19.51
C ILE A 343 12.11 -18.64 19.66
N PHE A 344 13.35 -18.17 19.75
CA PHE A 344 14.55 -19.00 19.89
C PHE A 344 14.96 -19.22 21.37
N GLU A 345 14.03 -19.14 22.33
CA GLU A 345 14.34 -19.28 23.77
C GLU A 345 14.97 -20.64 24.14
N ALA A 346 14.71 -21.68 23.34
CA ALA A 346 15.25 -23.03 23.53
C ALA A 346 16.59 -23.28 22.80
N GLY A 347 17.15 -22.28 22.11
CA GLY A 347 18.40 -22.36 21.37
C GLY A 347 18.32 -21.78 19.96
N GLU A 348 19.50 -21.52 19.39
CA GLU A 348 19.67 -21.05 18.01
C GLU A 348 19.39 -22.17 16.99
N ILE A 349 19.06 -21.77 15.77
CA ILE A 349 18.89 -22.68 14.62
C ILE A 349 20.04 -22.42 13.64
N ASP A 350 20.88 -23.43 13.42
CA ASP A 350 22.14 -23.28 12.67
C ASP A 350 21.99 -22.64 11.29
N PHE A 351 20.94 -23.00 10.55
CA PHE A 351 20.68 -22.48 9.19
C PHE A 351 19.93 -21.15 9.17
N LEU A 352 19.45 -20.67 10.32
CA LEU A 352 18.76 -19.39 10.44
C LEU A 352 19.05 -18.76 11.82
N PRO A 353 20.29 -18.25 12.04
CA PRO A 353 20.66 -17.64 13.31
C PRO A 353 19.80 -16.40 13.61
N LYS A 354 19.51 -16.13 14.89
CA LYS A 354 18.73 -14.94 15.30
C LYS A 354 19.24 -13.64 14.72
N VAL A 355 20.57 -13.46 14.68
CA VAL A 355 21.19 -12.24 14.13
C VAL A 355 20.75 -12.00 12.69
N LEU A 356 20.65 -13.06 11.88
CA LEU A 356 20.20 -12.96 10.49
C LEU A 356 18.73 -12.52 10.41
N VAL A 357 17.86 -13.08 11.27
CA VAL A 357 16.44 -12.71 11.33
C VAL A 357 16.27 -11.25 11.76
N LYS A 358 17.08 -10.77 12.71
CA LYS A 358 17.05 -9.36 13.15
C LYS A 358 17.53 -8.41 12.07
N GLU A 359 18.59 -8.76 11.33
CA GLU A 359 19.04 -7.96 10.17
C GLU A 359 17.95 -7.89 9.09
N PHE A 360 17.31 -9.02 8.77
CA PHE A 360 16.18 -9.06 7.84
C PHE A 360 15.06 -8.09 8.24
N ILE A 361 14.68 -8.06 9.52
CA ILE A 361 13.65 -7.14 10.01
C ILE A 361 14.09 -5.67 9.99
N LYS A 362 15.36 -5.36 10.32
CA LYS A 362 15.90 -4.00 10.17
C LYS A 362 15.77 -3.50 8.73
N LYS A 363 16.13 -4.35 7.76
CA LYS A 363 15.99 -4.03 6.34
C LYS A 363 14.54 -3.71 5.99
N ARG A 364 13.58 -4.55 6.41
CA ARG A 364 12.16 -4.31 6.13
C ARG A 364 11.67 -3.00 6.74
N PHE A 365 12.04 -2.68 7.98
CA PHE A 365 11.70 -1.37 8.57
C PHE A 365 12.30 -0.21 7.79
N ASN A 366 13.57 -0.30 7.39
CA ASN A 366 14.21 0.73 6.56
C ASN A 366 13.52 0.91 5.21
N ASP A 367 13.15 -0.19 4.55
CA ASP A 367 12.45 -0.15 3.26
C ASP A 367 11.04 0.45 3.42
N SER A 368 10.34 0.15 4.51
CA SER A 368 9.06 0.78 4.87
C SER A 368 9.20 2.29 5.06
N LEU A 369 10.24 2.77 5.77
CA LEU A 369 10.51 4.20 5.93
C LEU A 369 10.84 4.88 4.58
N ASP A 370 11.70 4.26 3.78
CA ASP A 370 12.12 4.76 2.47
C ASP A 370 10.93 4.88 1.50
N SER A 371 9.99 3.95 1.56
CA SER A 371 8.78 3.91 0.70
C SER A 371 7.86 5.14 0.84
N ILE A 372 7.96 5.87 1.94
CA ILE A 372 7.21 7.11 2.21
C ILE A 372 8.13 8.34 2.25
N GLY A 373 9.41 8.17 1.96
CA GLY A 373 10.42 9.25 1.93
C GLY A 373 10.93 9.68 3.31
N ILE A 374 10.95 8.77 4.29
CA ILE A 374 11.57 8.98 5.60
C ILE A 374 12.94 8.30 5.63
N ASP A 375 13.93 8.98 6.22
CA ASP A 375 15.29 8.47 6.32
C ASP A 375 15.37 7.16 7.13
N LYS A 376 16.20 6.25 6.62
CA LYS A 376 16.53 4.96 7.26
C LYS A 376 17.16 5.19 8.63
N ILE A 377 16.84 4.33 9.59
CA ILE A 377 17.31 4.47 10.98
C ILE A 377 18.18 3.32 11.47
N PHE A 378 18.19 2.19 10.76
CA PHE A 378 19.00 1.03 11.11
C PHE A 378 20.18 0.89 10.15
N GLU A 379 21.38 0.70 10.68
CA GLU A 379 22.48 0.13 9.91
C GLU A 379 22.26 -1.37 9.75
N VAL A 380 22.48 -1.88 8.54
CA VAL A 380 22.27 -3.27 8.16
C VAL A 380 23.55 -3.94 7.66
N ASP A 381 23.71 -5.23 7.93
CA ASP A 381 24.80 -6.04 7.37
C ASP A 381 24.34 -6.72 6.05
N GLU A 382 24.75 -6.12 4.93
CA GLU A 382 24.44 -6.61 3.58
C GLU A 382 24.90 -8.06 3.33
N LYS A 383 25.99 -8.52 3.97
CA LYS A 383 26.46 -9.91 3.79
C LYS A 383 25.57 -10.91 4.50
N LEU A 384 25.00 -10.52 5.64
CA LEU A 384 24.00 -11.33 6.32
C LEU A 384 22.70 -11.32 5.51
N LEU A 385 22.22 -10.15 5.10
CA LEU A 385 20.98 -9.98 4.33
C LEU A 385 20.94 -10.78 3.02
N ALA A 386 22.07 -10.92 2.33
CA ALA A 386 22.17 -11.75 1.12
C ALA A 386 21.70 -13.21 1.34
N GLN A 387 21.76 -13.72 2.59
CA GLN A 387 21.31 -15.08 2.92
C GLN A 387 19.78 -15.21 2.98
N THR A 388 19.06 -14.08 3.03
CA THR A 388 17.59 -14.03 3.06
C THR A 388 16.98 -13.54 1.75
N GLU A 389 17.76 -13.18 0.72
CA GLU A 389 17.24 -12.70 -0.59
C GLU A 389 16.23 -13.66 -1.22
N TRP A 390 16.44 -14.97 -1.06
CA TRP A 390 15.52 -15.99 -1.58
C TRP A 390 14.09 -15.84 -1.05
N PHE A 391 13.89 -15.22 0.11
CA PHE A 391 12.57 -14.99 0.66
C PHE A 391 11.83 -13.93 -0.16
N ASP A 392 12.52 -12.83 -0.49
CA ASP A 392 11.96 -11.77 -1.33
C ASP A 392 11.69 -12.30 -2.75
N ASP A 393 12.54 -13.18 -3.29
CA ASP A 393 12.30 -13.84 -4.59
C ASP A 393 11.01 -14.68 -4.61
N GLU A 394 10.70 -15.40 -3.53
CA GLU A 394 9.47 -16.22 -3.44
C GLU A 394 8.20 -15.35 -3.30
N ILE A 395 8.31 -14.18 -2.64
CA ILE A 395 7.19 -13.24 -2.50
C ILE A 395 6.99 -12.41 -3.77
N ILE A 396 8.08 -11.88 -4.35
CA ILE A 396 8.06 -10.98 -5.52
C ILE A 396 7.99 -11.75 -6.84
N GLY A 397 8.31 -13.04 -6.87
CA GLY A 397 8.31 -13.88 -8.08
C GLY A 397 6.98 -13.91 -8.86
N THR A 398 5.90 -13.35 -8.31
CA THR A 398 4.61 -13.11 -8.97
C THR A 398 4.41 -11.69 -9.53
N LYS A 399 5.21 -10.68 -9.12
CA LYS A 399 5.15 -9.28 -9.58
C LYS A 399 5.78 -9.09 -10.97
N HIS A 400 6.73 -9.93 -11.37
CA HIS A 400 7.20 -10.00 -12.75
C HIS A 400 6.59 -11.20 -13.45
N GLY A 401 5.41 -10.99 -14.02
CA GLY A 401 4.81 -11.87 -15.01
C GLY A 401 5.70 -11.95 -16.25
N ASP A 402 6.79 -12.71 -16.15
CA ASP A 402 7.49 -13.26 -17.29
C ASP A 402 6.56 -14.34 -17.86
N PHE A 403 5.63 -13.87 -18.72
CA PHE A 403 4.50 -14.60 -19.31
C PHE A 403 4.91 -15.89 -20.06
N PHE A 404 6.22 -16.17 -20.17
CA PHE A 404 6.79 -17.32 -20.87
C PHE A 404 7.69 -18.24 -20.04
N VAL A 405 7.98 -17.95 -18.77
CA VAL A 405 8.74 -18.88 -17.90
C VAL A 405 7.82 -19.52 -16.88
N LYS A 406 7.06 -20.52 -17.35
CA LYS A 406 6.43 -21.51 -16.46
C LYS A 406 7.52 -22.24 -15.67
N ARG A 407 7.83 -21.75 -14.46
CA ARG A 407 8.18 -22.66 -13.36
C ARG A 407 6.90 -23.07 -12.65
N SER A 408 6.85 -24.35 -12.34
CA SER A 408 5.64 -25.14 -12.14
C SER A 408 4.79 -24.66 -10.97
N ILE A 409 3.82 -23.77 -11.22
CA ILE A 409 2.63 -23.63 -10.38
C ILE A 409 1.62 -24.70 -10.85
N ASN A 410 1.99 -25.97 -10.65
CA ASN A 410 1.00 -27.05 -10.64
C ASN A 410 0.44 -27.17 -9.22
N TYR A 411 -0.30 -26.16 -8.76
CA TYR A 411 -1.36 -26.45 -7.81
C TYR A 411 -2.48 -27.09 -8.63
N SER A 412 -2.53 -28.43 -8.66
CA SER A 412 -3.71 -29.10 -9.17
C SER A 412 -4.86 -28.74 -8.22
N LYS A 413 -5.75 -27.85 -8.64
CA LYS A 413 -7.06 -27.74 -8.00
C LYS A 413 -7.71 -29.12 -8.10
N ARG A 414 -7.77 -29.81 -6.96
CA ARG A 414 -8.34 -31.15 -6.72
C ARG A 414 -7.62 -32.33 -7.38
N THR A 415 -6.76 -32.98 -6.61
CA THR A 415 -6.65 -34.45 -6.62
C THR A 415 -7.13 -34.98 -5.27
N GLN A 416 -8.45 -34.93 -5.03
CA GLN A 416 -9.05 -35.83 -4.04
C GLN A 416 -9.09 -37.22 -4.68
N SER A 417 -8.45 -38.19 -4.04
CA SER A 417 -8.69 -39.61 -4.35
C SER A 417 -10.12 -39.94 -3.93
N ILE A 418 -10.99 -40.17 -4.91
CA ILE A 418 -12.35 -40.70 -4.68
C ILE A 418 -12.21 -42.00 -3.90
N THR A 419 -12.86 -42.07 -2.74
CA THR A 419 -12.90 -43.29 -1.93
C THR A 419 -14.15 -44.12 -2.28
N SER A 420 -14.17 -45.40 -1.91
CA SER A 420 -15.33 -46.26 -2.16
C SER A 420 -16.63 -45.74 -1.54
N ASP A 421 -16.52 -44.94 -0.49
CA ASP A 421 -17.65 -44.36 0.25
C ASP A 421 -18.31 -43.20 -0.53
N ASP A 422 -17.66 -42.66 -1.56
CA ASP A 422 -18.21 -41.62 -2.44
C ASP A 422 -19.05 -42.18 -3.59
N LEU A 423 -19.13 -43.52 -3.74
CA LEU A 423 -19.78 -44.20 -4.86
C LEU A 423 -21.02 -45.03 -4.50
N PHE A 424 -21.50 -44.99 -3.25
CA PHE A 424 -22.73 -45.68 -2.84
C PHE A 424 -23.62 -44.86 -1.91
#